data_AF-A0A8J5W4W7-F1
#
_entry.id   AF-A0A8J5W4W7-F1
#
_cell.length_a   1.000
_cell.length_b   1.000
_cell.length_c   1.000
_cell.angle_alpha   90.00
_cell.angle_beta   90.00
_cell.angle_gamma   90.00
#
_symmetry.space_group_name_H-M   'P 1'
#
loop_
_entity.id
_entity.type
_entity.pdbx_description
1 polymer ?
#
loop_
_entity_poly.entity_id
_entity_poly.type
_entity_poly.pdbx_seq_one_letter_code
_entity_poly.pdbx_strand_id
1 'polypeptide(L)'
;MGSVVDAPAVVAQNEEVAENMLGGKKVTVVFVLGGPGTGKGTQCANIVEHFGFTHLSAGDLLRAEIKSGSENGTMIENMIKEGKIVPSEVTIKLLQEAMIKNENDKFLIDGFPRNEENRGAFENVVSHLLLVFQYLYYCALPLFASKLSG
;
A
#
# COMPACT_ATOMS: atom_id res chain seq x y z
N MET A 1 -39.09 26.66 -3.41
CA MET A 1 -38.79 25.22 -3.50
C MET A 1 -37.41 25.05 -4.11
N GLY A 2 -36.40 24.74 -3.29
CA GLY A 2 -35.08 24.35 -3.79
C GLY A 2 -35.08 22.84 -3.97
N SER A 3 -34.88 22.38 -5.19
CA SER A 3 -34.68 20.96 -5.49
C SER A 3 -33.26 20.60 -5.10
N VAL A 4 -33.14 19.78 -4.05
CA VAL A 4 -31.91 19.10 -3.68
C VAL A 4 -31.57 18.18 -4.85
N VAL A 5 -30.42 18.40 -5.49
CA VAL A 5 -29.89 17.48 -6.49
C VAL A 5 -29.21 16.34 -5.77
N ASP A 6 -29.79 15.15 -5.91
CA ASP A 6 -29.25 13.90 -5.38
C ASP A 6 -27.85 13.62 -5.97
N ALA A 7 -26.88 13.39 -5.09
CA ALA A 7 -25.57 12.85 -5.46
C ALA A 7 -25.73 11.34 -5.75
N PRO A 8 -25.46 10.84 -6.97
CA PRO A 8 -25.85 9.49 -7.35
C PRO A 8 -24.72 8.48 -7.09
N ALA A 9 -25.07 7.36 -6.46
CA ALA A 9 -24.68 5.96 -6.75
C ALA A 9 -23.20 5.51 -6.93
N VAL A 10 -22.22 6.38 -7.15
CA VAL A 10 -20.84 5.97 -7.49
C VAL A 10 -20.02 5.58 -6.25
N VAL A 11 -20.36 6.15 -5.09
CA VAL A 11 -19.63 5.91 -3.83
C VAL A 11 -19.93 4.51 -3.27
N ALA A 12 -21.19 4.06 -3.37
CA ALA A 12 -21.64 2.79 -2.79
C ALA A 12 -21.03 1.55 -3.48
N GLN A 13 -20.65 1.66 -4.77
CA GLN A 13 -20.03 0.54 -5.50
C GLN A 13 -18.57 0.29 -5.07
N ASN A 14 -17.91 1.28 -4.45
CA ASN A 14 -16.52 1.11 -3.99
C ASN A 14 -16.44 0.45 -2.60
N GLU A 15 -17.46 0.62 -1.75
CA GLU A 15 -17.52 -0.01 -0.42
C GLU A 15 -17.75 -1.52 -0.51
N GLU A 16 -18.67 -1.97 -1.38
CA GLU A 16 -19.01 -3.40 -1.53
C GLU A 16 -17.89 -4.22 -2.19
N VAL A 17 -17.08 -3.59 -3.04
CA VAL A 17 -15.90 -4.23 -3.63
C VAL A 17 -14.81 -4.39 -2.58
N ALA A 18 -14.52 -3.36 -1.78
CA ALA A 18 -13.49 -3.40 -0.75
C ALA A 18 -13.78 -4.41 0.38
N GLU A 19 -15.04 -4.52 0.84
CA GLU A 19 -15.45 -5.52 1.84
C GLU A 19 -15.31 -6.97 1.33
N ASN A 20 -15.53 -7.20 0.03
CA ASN A 20 -15.43 -8.54 -0.58
C ASN A 20 -14.00 -8.97 -0.96
N MET A 21 -13.03 -8.04 -1.05
CA MET A 21 -11.66 -8.38 -1.53
C MET A 21 -10.88 -9.33 -0.58
N LEU A 22 -11.19 -9.35 0.72
CA LEU A 22 -10.44 -10.10 1.74
C LEU A 22 -11.35 -10.97 2.65
N GLY A 23 -12.60 -11.20 2.24
CA GLY A 23 -13.53 -12.12 2.91
C GLY A 23 -13.88 -11.72 4.34
N GLY A 24 -14.00 -10.42 4.64
CA GLY A 24 -14.30 -9.93 6.00
C GLY A 24 -13.17 -10.09 7.02
N LYS A 25 -11.95 -10.46 6.58
CA LYS A 25 -10.76 -10.50 7.47
C LYS A 25 -10.26 -9.08 7.74
N LYS A 26 -9.96 -8.79 9.01
CA LYS A 26 -9.33 -7.53 9.43
C LYS A 26 -7.89 -7.52 8.95
N VAL A 27 -7.61 -6.76 7.89
CA VAL A 27 -6.25 -6.63 7.35
C VAL A 27 -5.52 -5.47 8.00
N THR A 28 -4.26 -5.72 8.37
CA THR A 28 -3.36 -4.76 9.00
C THR A 28 -2.28 -4.36 8.00
N VAL A 29 -2.18 -3.06 7.71
CA VAL A 29 -1.17 -2.53 6.79
C VAL A 29 -0.27 -1.56 7.53
N VAL A 30 1.03 -1.79 7.44
CA VAL A 30 2.08 -0.93 7.99
C VAL A 30 2.92 -0.40 6.84
N PHE A 31 3.02 0.93 6.74
CA PHE A 31 3.89 1.57 5.76
C PHE A 31 5.27 1.83 6.36
N VAL A 32 6.32 1.55 5.58
CA VAL A 32 7.71 1.87 5.93
C VAL A 32 8.22 2.91 4.96
N LEU A 33 8.51 4.09 5.49
CA LEU A 33 9.03 5.23 4.74
C LEU A 33 10.41 5.60 5.30
N GLY A 34 11.39 5.82 4.41
CA GLY A 34 12.73 6.23 4.81
C GLY A 34 13.68 6.42 3.62
N GLY A 35 14.56 7.41 3.74
CA GLY A 35 15.57 7.73 2.73
C GLY A 35 16.56 6.58 2.46
N PRO A 36 17.37 6.67 1.39
CA PRO A 36 18.47 5.73 1.15
C PRO A 36 19.42 5.66 2.36
N GLY A 37 19.93 4.47 2.67
CA GLY A 37 20.88 4.28 3.78
C GLY A 37 20.26 4.24 5.18
N THR A 38 18.94 4.39 5.35
CA THR A 38 18.33 4.45 6.69
C THR A 38 18.12 3.11 7.40
N GLY A 39 18.64 2.01 6.84
CA GLY A 39 18.46 0.68 7.41
C GLY A 39 17.04 0.11 7.30
N LYS A 40 16.12 0.75 6.56
CA LYS A 40 14.73 0.29 6.37
C LYS A 40 14.61 -1.18 5.96
N GLY A 41 15.46 -1.67 5.04
CA GLY A 41 15.45 -3.08 4.63
C GLY A 41 15.71 -4.05 5.79
N THR A 42 16.63 -3.70 6.70
CA THR A 42 16.91 -4.49 7.90
C THR A 42 15.70 -4.52 8.83
N GLN A 43 15.02 -3.38 8.97
CA GLN A 43 13.84 -3.26 9.81
C GLN A 43 12.66 -4.03 9.21
N CYS A 44 12.44 -3.94 7.90
CA CYS A 44 11.44 -4.73 7.20
C CYS A 44 11.66 -6.23 7.43
N ALA A 45 12.90 -6.72 7.28
CA ALA A 45 13.23 -8.12 7.53
C ALA A 45 12.92 -8.54 8.97
N ASN A 46 13.31 -7.74 9.96
CA ASN A 46 12.99 -8.03 11.37
C ASN A 46 11.48 -8.07 11.62
N ILE A 47 10.71 -7.15 11.01
CA ILE A 47 9.25 -7.09 11.19
C ILE A 47 8.57 -8.33 10.60
N VAL A 48 8.98 -8.72 9.41
CA VAL A 48 8.51 -9.95 8.74
C VAL A 48 8.78 -11.16 9.63
N GLU A 49 10.02 -11.31 10.10
CA GLU A 49 10.46 -12.45 10.91
C GLU A 49 9.74 -12.53 12.26
N HIS A 50 9.60 -11.40 12.98
CA HIS A 50 9.11 -11.41 14.36
C HIS A 50 7.58 -11.25 14.49
N PHE A 51 6.92 -10.61 13.51
CA PHE A 51 5.50 -10.28 13.60
C PHE A 51 4.63 -10.92 12.51
N GLY A 52 5.23 -11.70 11.60
CA GLY A 52 4.52 -12.47 10.59
C GLY A 52 3.92 -11.61 9.46
N PHE A 53 4.50 -10.46 9.17
CA PHE A 53 4.06 -9.59 8.08
C PHE A 53 4.56 -10.12 6.73
N THR A 54 3.75 -9.95 5.68
CA THR A 54 4.21 -10.09 4.30
C THR A 54 4.79 -8.75 3.82
N HIS A 55 6.05 -8.75 3.40
CA HIS A 55 6.70 -7.55 2.86
C HIS A 55 6.37 -7.35 1.37
N LEU A 56 5.84 -6.16 1.04
CA LEU A 56 5.53 -5.72 -0.30
C LEU A 56 6.32 -4.44 -0.60
N SER A 57 7.26 -4.49 -1.55
CA SER A 57 7.95 -3.30 -2.03
C SER A 57 7.25 -2.75 -3.27
N ALA A 58 6.78 -1.50 -3.22
CA ALA A 58 6.20 -0.84 -4.39
C ALA A 58 7.19 -0.79 -5.57
N GLY A 59 8.48 -0.61 -5.28
CA GLY A 59 9.52 -0.62 -6.30
C GLY A 59 9.70 -1.99 -6.97
N ASP A 60 9.60 -3.08 -6.21
CA ASP A 60 9.69 -4.44 -6.78
C ASP A 60 8.46 -4.77 -7.61
N LEU A 61 7.26 -4.40 -7.15
CA LEU A 61 6.03 -4.59 -7.90
C LEU A 61 6.06 -3.87 -9.26
N LEU A 62 6.50 -2.61 -9.27
CA LEU A 62 6.67 -1.84 -10.51
C LEU A 62 7.72 -2.48 -11.44
N ARG A 63 8.85 -2.95 -10.90
CA ARG A 63 9.88 -3.67 -11.70
C ARG A 63 9.36 -5.00 -12.24
N ALA A 64 8.54 -5.72 -11.49
CA ALA A 64 7.92 -6.96 -11.93
C ALA A 64 6.92 -6.69 -13.06
N GLU A 65 6.15 -5.60 -12.97
CA GLU A 65 5.21 -5.17 -14.00
C GLU A 65 5.93 -4.75 -15.29
N ILE A 66 7.09 -4.09 -15.20
CA ILE A 66 7.95 -3.83 -16.37
C ILE A 66 8.37 -5.14 -17.03
N LYS A 67 8.81 -6.12 -16.23
CA LYS A 67 9.30 -7.41 -16.73
C LYS A 67 8.20 -8.30 -17.31
N SER A 68 6.94 -8.12 -16.90
CA SER A 68 5.81 -8.88 -17.43
C SER A 68 5.50 -8.51 -18.89
N GLY A 69 5.98 -7.36 -19.36
CA GLY A 69 5.71 -6.86 -20.71
C GLY A 69 4.27 -6.40 -20.91
N SER A 70 3.56 -6.07 -19.82
CA SER A 70 2.19 -5.56 -19.91
C SER A 70 2.14 -4.20 -20.62
N GLU A 71 0.93 -3.79 -21.02
CA GLU A 71 0.69 -2.46 -21.58
C GLU A 71 1.17 -1.35 -20.64
N ASN A 72 0.99 -1.53 -19.33
CA ASN A 72 1.49 -0.60 -18.32
C ASN A 72 3.02 -0.68 -18.15
N GLY A 73 3.64 -1.82 -18.41
CA GLY A 73 5.08 -2.04 -18.22
C GLY A 73 5.94 -1.01 -18.98
N THR A 74 5.60 -0.73 -20.24
CA THR A 74 6.32 0.27 -21.06
C THR A 74 6.15 1.68 -20.50
N MET A 75 4.93 2.04 -20.10
CA MET A 75 4.64 3.34 -19.49
C MET A 75 5.42 3.54 -18.18
N ILE A 76 5.40 2.52 -17.30
CA ILE A 76 6.10 2.53 -16.01
C ILE A 76 7.61 2.66 -16.24
N GLU A 77 8.17 1.90 -17.19
CA GLU A 77 9.60 1.95 -17.49
C GLU A 77 10.05 3.35 -17.91
N ASN A 78 9.30 3.99 -18.81
CA ASN A 78 9.61 5.34 -19.29
C ASN A 78 9.52 6.37 -18.16
N MET A 79 8.49 6.32 -17.32
CA MET A 79 8.34 7.23 -16.19
C MET A 79 9.49 7.08 -15.18
N ILE A 80 9.88 5.85 -14.84
CA ILE A 80 10.99 5.60 -13.91
C ILE A 80 12.32 6.09 -14.50
N LYS A 81 12.58 5.85 -15.80
CA LYS A 81 13.79 6.36 -16.49
C LYS A 81 13.87 7.88 -16.48
N GLU A 82 12.73 8.55 -16.60
CA GLU A 82 12.62 10.02 -16.57
C GLU A 82 12.62 10.60 -15.14
N GLY A 83 12.67 9.75 -14.10
CA GLY A 83 12.57 10.19 -12.70
C GLY A 83 11.18 10.72 -12.32
N LYS A 84 10.15 10.43 -13.13
CA LYS A 84 8.77 10.81 -12.87
C LYS A 84 8.12 9.83 -11.90
N ILE A 85 7.14 10.32 -11.15
CA ILE A 85 6.33 9.50 -10.26
C ILE A 85 5.30 8.74 -11.10
N VAL A 86 5.24 7.42 -10.91
CA VAL A 86 4.20 6.57 -11.51
C VAL A 86 2.84 6.91 -10.88
N PRO A 87 1.75 7.00 -11.65
CA PRO A 87 0.42 7.27 -11.12
C PRO A 87 0.04 6.38 -9.94
N SER A 88 -0.64 6.98 -8.97
CA SER A 88 -1.04 6.33 -7.72
C SER A 88 -1.85 5.06 -7.98
N GLU A 89 -2.77 5.14 -8.94
CA GLU A 89 -3.74 4.10 -9.29
C GLU A 89 -3.04 2.82 -9.76
N VAL A 90 -1.97 2.97 -10.56
CA VAL A 90 -1.17 1.84 -11.04
C VAL A 90 -0.50 1.14 -9.87
N THR A 91 0.12 1.90 -8.97
CA THR A 91 0.83 1.33 -7.82
C THR A 91 -0.14 0.68 -6.82
N ILE A 92 -1.29 1.31 -6.57
CA ILE A 92 -2.35 0.77 -5.69
C ILE A 92 -2.89 -0.54 -6.25
N LYS A 93 -3.19 -0.61 -7.55
CA LYS A 93 -3.67 -1.83 -8.18
C LYS A 93 -2.67 -2.98 -8.01
N LEU A 94 -1.39 -2.73 -8.25
CA LEU A 94 -0.34 -3.74 -8.07
C LEU A 94 -0.23 -4.21 -6.62
N LEU A 95 -0.36 -3.29 -5.66
CA LEU A 95 -0.38 -3.62 -4.23
C LEU A 95 -1.60 -4.46 -3.87
N GLN A 96 -2.79 -4.10 -4.35
CA GLN A 96 -4.01 -4.87 -4.12
C GLN A 96 -3.91 -6.28 -4.67
N GLU A 97 -3.47 -6.44 -5.93
CA GLU A 97 -3.28 -7.76 -6.52
C GLU A 97 -2.26 -8.59 -5.73
N ALA A 98 -1.18 -7.97 -5.26
CA ALA A 98 -0.20 -8.64 -4.43
C ALA A 98 -0.80 -9.05 -3.08
N MET A 99 -1.61 -8.21 -2.44
CA MET A 99 -2.29 -8.53 -1.19
C MET A 99 -3.30 -9.68 -1.37
N ILE A 100 -4.12 -9.66 -2.42
CA ILE A 100 -5.12 -10.69 -2.71
C ILE A 100 -4.48 -12.04 -3.05
N LYS A 101 -3.34 -12.04 -3.74
CA LYS A 101 -2.58 -13.27 -4.05
C LYS A 101 -1.93 -13.90 -2.82
N ASN A 102 -1.84 -13.17 -1.71
CA ASN A 102 -1.31 -13.67 -0.45
C ASN A 102 -2.45 -14.08 0.49
N GLU A 103 -2.27 -15.19 1.21
CA GLU A 103 -3.24 -15.66 2.20
C GLU A 103 -3.12 -14.93 3.56
N ASN A 104 -2.11 -14.07 3.70
CA ASN A 104 -1.81 -13.32 4.92
C ASN A 104 -2.75 -12.11 5.09
N ASP A 105 -2.96 -11.67 6.32
CA ASP A 105 -3.76 -10.49 6.69
C ASP A 105 -2.89 -9.34 7.24
N LYS A 106 -1.56 -9.51 7.30
CA LYS A 106 -0.60 -8.49 7.74
C LYS A 106 0.37 -8.13 6.62
N PHE A 107 0.38 -6.87 6.22
CA PHE A 107 1.20 -6.39 5.11
C PHE A 107 2.09 -5.23 5.52
N LEU A 108 3.36 -5.32 5.13
CA LEU A 108 4.36 -4.28 5.34
C LEU A 108 4.72 -3.69 3.97
N ILE A 109 4.32 -2.45 3.72
CA ILE A 109 4.51 -1.79 2.41
C ILE A 109 5.71 -0.84 2.49
N ASP A 110 6.76 -1.11 1.71
CA ASP A 110 7.95 -0.25 1.57
C ASP A 110 7.91 0.57 0.28
N GLY A 111 8.25 1.86 0.40
CA GLY A 111 8.43 2.77 -0.74
C GLY A 111 7.16 3.40 -1.30
N PHE A 112 6.04 3.28 -0.58
CA PHE A 112 4.73 3.89 -0.85
C PHE A 112 4.03 4.18 0.49
N PRO A 113 3.18 5.22 0.62
CA PRO A 113 2.95 6.32 -0.32
C PRO A 113 4.14 7.29 -0.40
N ARG A 114 4.39 7.91 -1.57
CA ARG A 114 5.49 8.87 -1.76
C ARG A 114 5.07 10.34 -1.65
N ASN A 115 3.78 10.61 -1.76
CA ASN A 115 3.21 11.94 -1.61
C ASN A 115 1.81 11.84 -0.97
N GLU A 116 1.24 13.01 -0.68
CA GLU A 116 -0.10 13.14 -0.10
C GLU A 116 -1.18 12.50 -0.96
N GLU A 117 -1.08 12.67 -2.27
CA GLU A 117 -2.01 12.15 -3.27
C GLU A 117 -2.04 10.62 -3.27
N ASN A 118 -0.88 9.96 -3.24
CA ASN A 118 -0.76 8.51 -3.10
C ASN A 118 -1.44 8.02 -1.83
N ARG A 119 -1.26 8.75 -0.72
CA ARG A 119 -1.86 8.35 0.56
C ARG A 119 -3.38 8.45 0.49
N GLY A 120 -3.92 9.58 0.03
CA GLY A 120 -5.36 9.78 -0.11
C GLY A 120 -5.99 8.77 -1.08
N ALA A 121 -5.33 8.48 -2.20
CA ALA A 121 -5.78 7.48 -3.15
C ALA A 121 -5.82 6.07 -2.52
N PHE A 122 -4.81 5.72 -1.72
CA PHE A 122 -4.79 4.44 -1.01
C PHE A 122 -5.87 4.38 0.07
N GLU A 123 -6.02 5.44 0.88
CA GLU A 123 -7.06 5.51 1.91
C GLU A 123 -8.46 5.31 1.32
N ASN A 124 -8.78 5.96 0.20
CA ASN A 124 -10.08 5.82 -0.47
C ASN A 124 -10.39 4.40 -0.95
N VAL A 125 -9.35 3.67 -1.35
CA VAL A 125 -9.48 2.30 -1.87
C VAL A 125 -9.55 1.27 -0.74
N VAL A 126 -9.03 1.62 0.43
CA VAL A 126 -8.73 0.70 1.53
C VAL A 126 -9.48 1.13 2.81
N SER A 127 -10.55 1.92 2.68
CA SER A 127 -11.31 2.61 3.75
C SER A 127 -11.76 1.75 4.96
N HIS A 128 -11.72 0.41 4.87
CA HIS A 128 -12.05 -0.50 5.97
C HIS A 128 -10.85 -1.16 6.68
N LEU A 129 -9.60 -0.86 6.29
CA LEU A 129 -8.42 -1.46 6.93
C LEU A 129 -7.92 -0.60 8.09
N LEU A 130 -7.38 -1.28 9.10
CA LEU A 130 -6.64 -0.62 10.16
C LEU A 130 -5.31 -0.12 9.60
N LEU A 131 -5.26 1.15 9.23
CA LEU A 131 -4.06 1.80 8.71
C LEU A 131 -3.18 2.28 9.87
N VAL A 132 -2.00 1.68 10.00
CA VAL A 132 -0.97 2.16 10.92
C VAL A 132 0.14 2.80 10.09
N PHE A 133 0.09 4.13 9.94
CA PHE A 133 1.17 4.90 9.34
C PHE A 133 2.32 5.02 10.34
N GLN A 134 3.29 4.10 10.27
CA GLN A 134 4.49 4.18 11.09
C GLN A 134 5.65 4.74 10.27
N TYR A 135 5.88 6.04 10.40
CA TYR A 135 7.09 6.67 9.87
C TYR A 135 8.30 6.11 10.63
N LEU A 136 9.11 5.27 9.98
CA LEU A 136 10.31 4.70 10.57
C LEU A 136 11.49 5.65 10.38
N TYR A 137 11.45 6.79 11.07
CA TYR A 137 12.62 7.64 11.26
C TYR A 137 13.51 7.01 12.34
N TYR A 138 14.38 6.07 11.95
CA TYR A 138 15.53 5.51 12.69
C TYR A 138 15.44 5.19 14.21
N CYS A 139 15.91 3.98 14.52
CA CYS A 139 16.53 3.55 15.78
C CYS A 139 15.63 3.47 17.04
N ALA A 140 14.74 2.46 17.09
CA ALA A 140 14.68 1.47 18.17
C ALA A 140 13.44 0.55 17.98
N LEU A 141 13.69 -0.76 17.85
CA LEU A 141 12.67 -1.83 17.82
C LEU A 141 11.59 -1.79 18.94
N PRO A 142 11.83 -1.29 20.17
CA PRO A 142 10.86 -1.44 21.28
C PRO A 142 9.52 -0.72 21.09
N LEU A 143 9.49 0.41 20.38
CA LEU A 143 8.26 1.19 20.21
C LEU A 143 7.30 0.58 19.16
N PHE A 144 7.86 -0.23 18.26
CA PHE A 144 7.09 -0.93 17.23
C PHE A 144 6.37 -2.14 17.81
N ALA A 145 7.04 -2.90 18.68
CA ALA A 145 6.49 -4.10 19.31
C ALA A 145 5.23 -3.82 20.15
N SER A 146 5.20 -2.70 20.89
CA SER A 146 4.09 -2.37 21.79
C SER A 146 2.80 -1.96 21.09
N LYS A 147 2.87 -1.49 19.84
CA LYS A 147 1.69 -1.13 19.02
C LYS A 147 1.12 -2.31 18.23
N LEU A 148 1.91 -3.35 17.98
CA LEU A 148 1.47 -4.56 17.28
C LEU A 148 0.97 -5.67 18.20
N SER A 149 1.30 -5.61 19.49
CA SER A 149 0.88 -6.60 20.49
C SER A 149 -0.44 -6.24 21.20
N GLY A 150 -1.18 -5.22 20.72
CA GLY A 150 -2.42 -4.71 21.30
C GLY A 150 -3.66 -5.11 20.53
#